data_AF-A0A8B7J271-F1
#
_entry.id   AF-A0A8B7J271-F1
#
_cell.length_a   1.000
_cell.length_b   1.000
_cell.length_c   1.000
_cell.angle_alpha   90.00
_cell.angle_beta   90.00
_cell.angle_gamma   90.00
#
_symmetry.space_group_name_H-M   'P 1'
#
loop_
_entity.id
_entity.type
_entity.pdbx_description
1 polymer ?
#
loop_
_entity_poly.entity_id
_entity_poly.type
_entity_poly.pdbx_seq_one_letter_code
_entity_poly.pdbx_strand_id
1 'polypeptide(L)'
;MPNRDTLVPQTRLPDPHLNQNAWNNLEKYSRSLARNNKNVYVCTGPLFLPRMEADGKMYVKYQVIGKNNVAVPTHFFKVLILEKESGEIELRSYVMPNSPVDENIPLERFLVPIESIERASGLLFVPNILKKTNNLKAITAGSKH
;
A
#
# COMPACT_ATOMS: atom_id res chain seq x y z
N MET A 1 -11.15 29.68 2.31
CA MET A 1 -12.01 28.81 1.48
C MET A 1 -11.16 27.66 0.98
N PRO A 2 -11.37 26.40 1.40
CA PRO A 2 -10.58 25.27 0.91
C PRO A 2 -11.20 24.65 -0.36
N ASN A 3 -10.33 24.25 -1.28
CA ASN A 3 -10.62 23.66 -2.60
C ASN A 3 -11.46 22.38 -2.53
N ARG A 4 -12.32 22.18 -3.54
CA ARG A 4 -13.34 21.12 -3.63
C ARG A 4 -12.89 19.81 -4.30
N ASP A 5 -11.62 19.64 -4.66
CA ASP A 5 -11.22 18.57 -5.59
C ASP A 5 -10.59 17.32 -4.95
N THR A 6 -10.83 17.05 -3.67
CA THR A 6 -10.41 15.80 -3.01
C THR A 6 -11.61 15.03 -2.46
N LEU A 7 -12.43 14.46 -3.35
CA LEU A 7 -13.54 13.58 -2.95
C LEU A 7 -13.38 12.19 -3.57
N VAL A 8 -12.53 11.38 -2.95
CA VAL A 8 -12.84 9.96 -2.76
C VAL A 8 -12.76 9.74 -1.25
N PRO A 9 -13.87 9.42 -0.55
CA PRO A 9 -13.82 9.11 0.87
C PRO A 9 -13.08 7.78 1.04
N GLN A 10 -11.76 7.83 1.18
CA GLN A 10 -10.98 6.68 1.60
C GLN A 10 -11.44 6.32 3.03
N THR A 11 -11.86 5.06 3.19
CA THR A 11 -11.91 4.31 4.47
C THR A 11 -12.77 4.93 5.58
N ARG A 12 -14.10 4.72 5.52
CA ARG A 12 -14.92 4.63 6.74
C ARG A 12 -15.14 3.17 7.10
N LEU A 13 -14.33 2.66 8.03
CA LEU A 13 -14.59 1.44 8.78
C LEU A 13 -15.32 1.76 10.10
N PRO A 14 -15.98 0.77 10.76
CA PRO A 14 -16.82 1.00 11.94
C PRO A 14 -16.07 1.40 13.21
N ASP A 15 -14.73 1.51 13.20
CA ASP A 15 -13.96 1.96 14.36
C ASP A 15 -12.85 2.93 13.92
N PRO A 16 -13.05 4.26 14.07
CA PRO A 16 -12.11 5.26 13.61
C PRO A 16 -10.73 5.19 14.26
N HIS A 17 -10.63 4.63 15.47
CA HIS A 17 -9.44 4.86 16.31
C HIS A 17 -8.30 3.86 16.05
N LEU A 18 -8.62 2.63 15.63
CA LEU A 18 -7.65 1.52 15.68
C LEU A 18 -6.94 1.23 14.35
N ASN A 19 -7.54 1.59 13.20
CA ASN A 19 -6.88 1.47 11.89
C ASN A 19 -6.29 2.80 11.38
N GLN A 20 -6.56 3.92 12.07
CA GLN A 20 -5.97 5.22 11.71
C GLN A 20 -4.49 5.29 12.05
N ASN A 21 -4.00 4.65 13.13
CA ASN A 21 -2.65 4.94 13.63
C ASN A 21 -1.53 4.34 12.76
N ALA A 22 -1.56 3.05 12.44
CA ALA A 22 -0.53 2.42 11.62
C ALA A 22 -0.50 2.97 10.18
N TRP A 23 -1.66 3.17 9.56
CA TRP A 23 -1.76 3.77 8.23
C TRP A 23 -1.32 5.24 8.22
N ASN A 24 -1.71 6.03 9.23
CA ASN A 24 -1.25 7.42 9.39
C ASN A 24 0.27 7.48 9.63
N ASN A 25 0.86 6.52 10.35
CA ASN A 25 2.30 6.42 10.49
C ASN A 25 2.98 6.16 9.13
N LEU A 26 2.41 5.27 8.31
CA LEU A 26 2.89 5.05 6.94
C LEU A 26 2.73 6.30 6.06
N GLU A 27 1.67 7.08 6.21
CA GLU A 27 1.47 8.34 5.49
C GLU A 27 2.44 9.45 5.93
N LYS A 28 2.69 9.58 7.25
CA LYS A 28 3.71 10.48 7.79
C LYS A 28 5.09 10.11 7.27
N TYR A 29 5.40 8.82 7.25
CA TYR A 29 6.64 8.28 6.71
C TYR A 29 6.78 8.53 5.20
N SER A 30 5.72 8.30 4.41
CA SER A 30 5.72 8.59 2.98
C SER A 30 6.02 10.08 2.70
N ARG A 31 5.48 10.98 3.53
CA ARG A 31 5.74 12.42 3.45
C ARG A 31 7.15 12.81 3.89
N SER A 32 7.72 12.14 4.89
CA SER A 32 9.10 12.44 5.32
C SER A 32 10.13 12.05 4.26
N LEU A 33 9.86 11.01 3.47
CA LEU A 33 10.72 10.60 2.36
C LEU A 33 10.84 11.66 1.27
N ALA A 34 9.84 12.51 1.08
CA ALA A 34 9.90 13.61 0.12
C ALA A 34 10.94 14.69 0.47
N ARG A 35 11.44 14.70 1.72
CA ARG A 35 12.51 15.64 2.13
C ARG A 35 13.91 15.20 1.70
N ASN A 36 14.11 13.90 1.48
CA ASN A 36 15.43 13.30 1.28
C ASN A 36 15.58 12.66 -0.12
N ASN A 37 14.55 12.75 -0.96
CA ASN A 37 14.54 12.18 -2.30
C ASN A 37 14.15 13.28 -3.28
N LYS A 38 14.74 13.23 -4.48
CA LYS A 38 14.49 14.20 -5.56
C LYS A 38 13.04 14.14 -6.03
N ASN A 39 12.54 12.92 -6.26
CA ASN A 39 11.13 12.68 -6.57
C ASN A 39 10.59 11.54 -5.73
N VAL A 40 9.33 11.65 -5.31
CA VAL A 40 8.59 10.60 -4.61
C VAL A 40 7.26 10.39 -5.32
N TYR A 41 7.04 9.18 -5.82
CA TYR A 41 5.76 8.77 -6.39
C TYR A 41 5.11 7.75 -5.46
N VAL A 42 3.81 7.90 -5.24
CA VAL A 42 3.03 7.05 -4.33
C VAL A 42 1.84 6.49 -5.08
N CYS A 43 1.78 5.16 -5.19
CA CYS A 43 0.61 4.44 -5.70
C CYS A 43 -0.07 3.74 -4.53
N THR A 44 -1.37 3.94 -4.36
CA THR A 44 -2.14 3.33 -3.26
C THR A 44 -3.42 2.73 -3.84
N GLY A 45 -3.84 1.58 -3.33
CA GLY A 45 -5.08 0.97 -3.77
C GLY A 45 -5.56 -0.18 -2.88
N PRO A 46 -6.79 -0.67 -3.13
CA PRO A 46 -7.37 -1.78 -2.40
C PRO A 46 -6.82 -3.13 -2.90
N LEU A 47 -6.84 -4.13 -2.04
CA LEU A 47 -6.62 -5.54 -2.37
C LEU A 47 -7.75 -6.42 -1.81
N PHE A 48 -8.10 -7.43 -2.59
CA PHE A 48 -9.06 -8.47 -2.23
C PHE A 48 -8.33 -9.82 -2.21
N LEU A 49 -7.65 -10.09 -1.10
CA LEU A 49 -6.78 -11.26 -0.98
C LEU A 49 -7.61 -12.51 -0.65
N PRO A 50 -7.34 -13.64 -1.32
CA PRO A 50 -8.04 -14.88 -1.05
C PRO A 50 -7.60 -15.46 0.30
N ARG A 51 -8.51 -16.16 0.98
CA ARG A 51 -8.24 -16.91 2.21
C ARG A 51 -8.72 -18.35 2.03
N MET A 52 -7.99 -19.28 2.61
CA MET A 52 -8.38 -20.69 2.63
C MET A 52 -9.49 -20.87 3.66
N GLU A 53 -10.60 -21.49 3.28
CA GLU A 53 -11.67 -21.86 4.20
C GLU A 53 -11.52 -23.33 4.66
N ALA A 54 -12.39 -23.78 5.57
CA ALA A 54 -12.29 -25.11 6.19
C ALA A 54 -12.43 -26.27 5.20
N ASP A 55 -12.99 -26.01 4.01
CA ASP A 55 -13.10 -26.97 2.91
C ASP A 55 -11.80 -27.12 2.08
N GLY A 56 -10.73 -26.39 2.45
CA GLY A 56 -9.45 -26.39 1.76
C GLY A 56 -9.41 -25.58 0.47
N LYS A 57 -10.48 -24.85 0.13
CA LYS A 57 -10.55 -24.02 -1.08
C LYS A 57 -10.24 -22.56 -0.77
N MET A 58 -9.75 -21.86 -1.77
CA MET A 58 -9.44 -20.44 -1.68
C MET A 58 -10.64 -19.60 -2.09
N TYR A 59 -11.07 -18.69 -1.22
CA TYR A 59 -12.17 -17.76 -1.51
C TYR A 59 -11.74 -16.33 -1.31
N VAL A 60 -12.24 -15.45 -2.16
CA VAL A 60 -12.17 -14.00 -1.95
C VAL A 60 -13.49 -13.57 -1.33
N LYS A 61 -13.47 -13.22 -0.03
CA LYS A 61 -14.65 -12.79 0.70
C LYS A 61 -14.45 -11.37 1.22
N TYR A 62 -15.37 -10.49 0.88
CA TYR A 62 -15.38 -9.10 1.35
C TYR A 62 -16.81 -8.62 1.59
N GLN A 63 -16.94 -7.69 2.53
CA GLN A 63 -18.22 -7.04 2.81
C GLN A 63 -18.54 -6.02 1.71
N VAL A 64 -19.83 -5.84 1.40
CA VAL A 64 -20.33 -4.70 0.63
C VAL A 64 -21.23 -3.85 1.53
N ILE A 65 -21.18 -2.53 1.41
CA ILE A 65 -21.90 -1.59 2.27
C ILE A 65 -22.81 -0.68 1.45
N GLY A 66 -24.02 -0.44 1.97
CA GLY A 66 -24.98 0.52 1.43
C GLY A 66 -25.72 0.02 0.19
N LYS A 67 -26.66 0.84 -0.30
CA LYS A 67 -27.52 0.50 -1.45
C LYS A 67 -26.76 0.31 -2.76
N ASN A 68 -25.56 0.89 -2.85
CA ASN A 68 -24.70 0.83 -4.04
C ASN A 68 -23.67 -0.32 -3.96
N ASN A 69 -23.75 -1.19 -2.95
CA ASN A 69 -22.86 -2.32 -2.76
C ASN A 69 -21.37 -1.93 -2.82
N VAL A 70 -20.99 -0.90 -2.08
CA VAL A 70 -19.60 -0.43 -2.05
C VAL A 70 -18.72 -1.50 -1.40
N ALA A 71 -17.77 -2.03 -2.17
CA ALA A 71 -16.88 -3.09 -1.71
C ALA A 71 -15.91 -2.60 -0.62
N VAL A 72 -15.81 -3.35 0.48
CA VAL A 72 -14.87 -3.12 1.57
C VAL A 72 -13.61 -3.94 1.29
N PRO A 73 -12.45 -3.31 1.04
CA PRO A 73 -11.22 -4.02 0.76
C PRO A 73 -10.80 -4.93 1.92
N THR A 74 -10.11 -6.03 1.61
CA THR A 74 -9.54 -6.90 2.67
C THR A 74 -8.23 -6.32 3.20
N HIS A 75 -7.46 -5.69 2.32
CA HIS A 75 -6.16 -5.08 2.59
C HIS A 75 -6.01 -3.83 1.72
N PHE A 76 -5.04 -3.00 2.05
CA PHE A 76 -4.57 -1.91 1.21
C PHE A 76 -3.10 -2.11 0.88
N PHE A 77 -2.73 -1.69 -0.32
CA PHE A 77 -1.34 -1.60 -0.71
C PHE A 77 -0.90 -0.14 -0.82
N LYS A 78 0.39 0.09 -0.57
CA LYS A 78 1.07 1.34 -0.90
C LYS A 78 2.44 1.03 -1.49
N VAL A 79 2.66 1.48 -2.72
CA VAL A 79 3.95 1.39 -3.42
C VAL A 79 4.56 2.78 -3.47
N LEU A 80 5.78 2.90 -2.94
CA LEU A 80 6.59 4.10 -2.96
C LEU A 80 7.71 3.91 -3.98
N ILE A 81 7.83 4.86 -4.90
CA ILE A 81 8.91 4.94 -5.88
C ILE A 81 9.71 6.19 -5.54
N LEU A 82 10.95 5.99 -5.10
CA LEU A 82 11.82 7.04 -4.62
C LEU A 82 12.95 7.22 -5.62
N GLU A 83 13.04 8.40 -6.25
CA GLU A 83 14.17 8.78 -7.07
C GLU A 83 15.14 9.59 -6.22
N LYS A 84 16.34 9.05 -5.98
CA LYS A 84 17.41 9.77 -5.27
C LYS A 84 18.08 10.78 -6.20
N GLU A 85 18.79 11.74 -5.61
CA GLU A 85 19.58 12.70 -6.39
C GLU A 85 20.67 12.03 -7.25
N SER A 86 21.19 10.88 -6.80
CA SER A 86 22.14 10.05 -7.55
C SER A 86 21.55 9.39 -8.81
N GLY A 87 20.23 9.47 -9.01
CA GLY A 87 19.50 8.76 -10.07
C GLY A 87 19.16 7.30 -9.73
N GLU A 88 19.54 6.80 -8.56
CA GLU A 88 19.09 5.50 -8.05
C GLU A 88 17.58 5.55 -7.76
N ILE A 89 16.85 4.54 -8.24
CA ILE A 89 15.44 4.37 -7.93
C ILE A 89 15.26 3.28 -6.89
N GLU A 90 14.62 3.63 -5.79
CA GLU A 90 14.31 2.73 -4.69
C GLU A 90 12.80 2.46 -4.63
N LEU A 91 12.42 1.19 -4.54
CA LEU A 91 11.03 0.75 -4.40
C LEU A 91 10.76 0.22 -3.01
N ARG A 92 9.69 0.70 -2.39
CA ARG A 92 9.16 0.17 -1.13
C ARG A 92 7.68 -0.13 -1.27
N SER A 93 7.30 -1.36 -1.00
CA SER A 93 5.98 -1.89 -1.24
C SER A 93 5.38 -2.40 0.05
N TYR A 94 4.26 -1.84 0.47
CA TYR A 94 3.60 -2.15 1.72
C TYR A 94 2.22 -2.76 1.48
N VAL A 95 1.85 -3.74 2.29
CA VAL A 95 0.48 -4.27 2.37
C VAL A 95 0.03 -4.30 3.82
N MET A 96 -1.10 -3.66 4.11
CA MET A 96 -1.70 -3.60 5.44
C MET A 96 -3.13 -4.17 5.41
N PRO A 97 -3.54 -4.96 6.42
CA PRO A 97 -4.91 -5.45 6.50
C PRO A 97 -5.88 -4.29 6.74
N ASN A 98 -7.10 -4.41 6.21
CA ASN A 98 -8.18 -3.49 6.49
C ASN A 98 -8.86 -3.87 7.83
N SER A 99 -8.05 -3.99 8.87
CA SER A 99 -8.43 -4.33 10.23
C SER A 99 -7.53 -3.54 11.18
N PRO A 100 -7.86 -3.44 12.47
CA PRO A 100 -6.97 -2.85 13.44
C PRO A 100 -5.56 -3.45 13.39
N VAL A 101 -4.56 -2.56 13.48
CA VAL A 101 -3.14 -2.91 13.53
C VAL A 101 -2.51 -2.18 14.70
N ASP A 102 -1.77 -2.90 15.53
CA ASP A 102 -1.02 -2.31 16.63
C ASP A 102 0.04 -1.32 16.09
N GLU A 103 0.01 -0.09 16.59
CA GLU A 103 0.89 1.00 16.18
C GLU A 103 2.36 0.78 16.56
N ASN A 104 2.63 -0.11 17.51
CA ASN A 104 3.98 -0.49 17.90
C ASN A 104 4.64 -1.45 16.91
N ILE A 105 3.88 -1.99 15.95
CA ILE A 105 4.42 -2.86 14.91
C ILE A 105 5.23 -2.00 13.93
N PRO A 106 6.54 -2.29 13.74
CA PRO A 106 7.38 -1.53 12.82
C PRO A 106 6.88 -1.65 11.38
N LEU A 107 6.92 -0.54 10.62
CA LEU A 107 6.40 -0.46 9.24
C LEU A 107 7.07 -1.48 8.31
N GLU A 108 8.31 -1.85 8.61
CA GLU A 108 9.11 -2.83 7.89
C GLU A 108 8.46 -4.22 7.88
N ARG A 109 7.62 -4.56 8.86
CA ARG A 109 6.87 -5.84 8.85
C ARG A 109 5.78 -5.91 7.78
N PHE A 110 5.35 -4.77 7.27
CA PHE A 110 4.35 -4.70 6.21
C PHE A 110 4.98 -4.65 4.82
N LEU A 111 6.32 -4.68 4.72
CA LEU A 111 7.02 -4.73 3.44
C LEU A 111 6.77 -6.08 2.76
N VAL A 112 6.39 -6.02 1.50
CA VAL A 112 6.18 -7.17 0.63
C VAL A 112 6.90 -6.96 -0.70
N PRO A 113 7.26 -8.04 -1.42
CA PRO A 113 7.74 -7.92 -2.79
C PRO A 113 6.69 -7.21 -3.66
N ILE A 114 7.13 -6.32 -4.56
CA ILE A 114 6.23 -5.58 -5.47
C ILE A 114 5.43 -6.55 -6.35
N GLU A 115 6.03 -7.68 -6.73
CA GLU A 115 5.42 -8.73 -7.54
C GLU A 115 4.20 -9.35 -6.86
N SER A 116 4.18 -9.37 -5.52
CA SER A 116 3.02 -9.86 -4.76
C SER A 116 1.83 -8.91 -4.90
N ILE A 117 2.09 -7.59 -4.92
CA ILE A 117 1.06 -6.57 -5.16
C ILE A 117 0.61 -6.64 -6.61
N GLU A 118 1.52 -6.75 -7.58
CA GLU A 118 1.17 -6.87 -9.00
C GLU A 118 0.26 -8.08 -9.25
N ARG A 119 0.61 -9.24 -8.69
CA ARG A 119 -0.20 -10.47 -8.81
C ARG A 119 -1.57 -10.34 -8.16
N ALA A 120 -1.66 -9.68 -7.00
CA ALA A 120 -2.90 -9.55 -6.25
C ALA A 120 -3.82 -8.44 -6.78
N SER A 121 -3.25 -7.37 -7.34
CA SER A 121 -4.00 -6.21 -7.85
C SER A 121 -4.28 -6.29 -9.35
N GLY A 122 -3.54 -7.10 -10.10
CA GLY A 122 -3.56 -7.11 -11.57
C GLY A 122 -2.90 -5.88 -12.20
N LEU A 123 -2.21 -5.05 -11.40
CA LEU A 123 -1.49 -3.87 -11.87
C LEU A 123 -0.04 -4.22 -12.20
N LEU A 124 0.58 -3.45 -13.11
CA LEU A 124 2.00 -3.58 -13.45
C LEU A 124 2.71 -2.25 -13.13
N PHE A 125 3.64 -2.29 -12.19
CA PHE A 125 4.43 -1.15 -11.74
C PHE A 125 5.85 -1.20 -12.33
N VAL A 126 6.53 -2.34 -12.18
CA VAL A 126 7.95 -2.49 -12.54
C VAL A 126 8.22 -2.26 -14.03
N PRO A 127 7.42 -2.78 -14.98
CA PRO A 127 7.66 -2.55 -16.42
C PRO A 127 7.58 -1.06 -16.81
N ASN A 128 6.74 -0.29 -16.12
CA ASN A 128 6.59 1.15 -16.38
C ASN A 128 7.77 1.95 -15.82
N ILE A 129 8.40 1.45 -14.75
CA ILE A 129 9.55 2.08 -14.10
C ILE A 129 10.85 1.76 -14.83
N LEU A 130 11.05 0.49 -15.24
CA LEU A 130 12.24 0.05 -15.99
C LEU A 130 12.34 0.66 -17.38
N LYS A 131 11.21 1.01 -18.02
CA LYS A 131 11.24 1.82 -19.26
C LYS A 131 11.89 3.19 -19.07
N LYS A 132 11.96 3.69 -17.83
CA LYS A 132 12.46 5.02 -17.47
C LYS A 132 13.87 4.98 -16.87
N THR A 133 14.35 3.83 -16.37
CA THR A 133 15.65 3.69 -15.68
C THR A 133 16.18 2.26 -15.67
N ASN A 134 17.52 2.10 -15.67
CA ASN A 134 18.19 0.80 -15.54
C ASN A 134 18.71 0.52 -14.11
N ASN A 135 18.62 1.47 -13.18
CA ASN A 135 19.17 1.36 -11.81
C ASN A 135 18.04 1.28 -10.77
N LEU A 136 17.56 0.07 -10.49
CA LEU A 136 16.40 -0.20 -9.63
C LEU A 136 16.79 -1.05 -8.41
N LYS A 137 16.45 -0.56 -7.21
CA LYS A 137 16.64 -1.26 -5.94
C LYS A 137 15.29 -1.49 -5.26
N ALA A 138 14.85 -2.73 -5.16
CA ALA A 138 13.62 -3.09 -4.42
C ALA A 138 13.95 -3.47 -2.97
N ILE A 139 13.26 -2.86 -2.01
CA ILE A 139 13.41 -3.18 -0.58
C ILE A 139 12.27 -4.12 -0.16
N THR A 140 12.65 -5.27 0.39
CA THR A 140 11.73 -6.29 0.92
C THR A 140 12.08 -6.59 2.39
N ALA A 141 11.11 -7.04 3.19
CA ALA A 141 11.33 -7.54 4.54
C ALA A 141 12.40 -8.66 4.53
N GLY A 142 13.64 -8.31 4.88
CA GLY A 142 14.77 -9.25 4.90
C GLY A 142 16.05 -8.75 4.23
N SER A 143 16.00 -7.67 3.44
CA SER A 143 17.23 -7.05 2.91
C SER A 143 17.92 -6.28 4.02
N LYS A 144 18.84 -6.94 4.76
CA LYS A 144 19.74 -6.25 5.69
C LYS A 144 20.60 -5.27 4.90
N HIS A 145 20.76 -4.07 5.45
CA HIS A 145 21.79 -3.11 5.05
C HIS A 145 23.19 -3.68 5.29
#